data_AF-A0A7W0D2G9-F1
#
_entry.id   AF-A0A7W0D2G9-F1
#
_cell.length_a   1.000
_cell.length_b   1.000
_cell.length_c   1.000
_cell.angle_alpha   90.00
_cell.angle_beta   90.00
_cell.angle_gamma   90.00
#
_symmetry.space_group_name_H-M   'P 1'
#
loop_
_entity.id
_entity.type
_entity.pdbx_description
1 polymer ?
#
loop_
_entity_poly.entity_id
_entity_poly.type
_entity_poly.pdbx_seq_one_letter_code
_entity_poly.pdbx_strand_id
1 'polypeptide(L)' 'MVFLEMLYKGRNLNSIWFTVNRNNESSIAVYEKKGFRTVREQIADIGNGFVMDDFIMEKEIPVP' A
#
# COMPACT_ATOMS: atom_id res chain seq x y z
N MET A 1 -0.93 -2.24 -14.06
CA MET A 1 -2.08 -1.55 -13.43
C MET A 1 -3.41 -2.14 -13.89
N VAL A 2 -3.59 -2.45 -15.18
CA VAL A 2 -4.82 -3.03 -15.75
C VAL A 2 -5.47 -4.17 -14.94
N PHE A 3 -4.69 -5.13 -14.41
CA PHE A 3 -5.25 -6.25 -13.63
C PHE A 3 -5.94 -5.82 -12.32
N LEU A 4 -5.25 -4.98 -11.53
CA LEU A 4 -5.82 -4.43 -10.29
C LEU A 4 -7.05 -3.57 -10.58
N GLU A 5 -7.07 -2.93 -11.75
CA GLU A 5 -8.21 -2.11 -12.17
C GLU A 5 -9.46 -2.93 -12.46
N MET A 6 -9.29 -4.11 -13.06
CA MET A 6 -10.41 -5.04 -13.30
C MET A 6 -10.96 -5.62 -11.99
N LEU A 7 -10.08 -5.89 -11.01
CA LEU A 7 -10.49 -6.45 -9.72
C LEU A 7 -11.36 -5.51 -8.89
N TYR A 8 -11.09 -4.19 -8.89
CA TYR A 8 -11.92 -3.27 -8.11
C TYR A 8 -13.30 -3.08 -8.74
N LYS A 9 -13.40 -2.98 -10.07
CA LYS A 9 -14.69 -2.79 -10.77
C LYS A 9 -15.65 -3.94 -10.50
N GLY A 10 -15.14 -5.16 -10.39
CA GLY A 10 -15.97 -6.34 -10.10
C GLY A 10 -16.36 -6.51 -8.63
N ARG A 11 -15.77 -5.73 -7.70
CA ARG A 11 -15.91 -5.93 -6.24
C ARG A 11 -16.35 -4.69 -5.46
N ASN A 12 -16.61 -3.57 -6.14
CA ASN A 12 -17.00 -2.30 -5.52
C ASN A 12 -16.05 -1.85 -4.39
N LEU A 13 -14.74 -1.96 -4.66
CA LEU A 13 -13.68 -1.55 -3.74
C LEU A 13 -13.31 -0.08 -3.97
N ASN A 14 -13.18 0.69 -2.89
CA ASN A 14 -12.93 2.14 -2.94
C ASN A 14 -11.45 2.53 -2.81
N SER A 15 -10.58 1.58 -2.45
CA SER A 15 -9.14 1.83 -2.32
C SER A 15 -8.31 0.55 -2.48
N ILE A 16 -7.02 0.73 -2.78
CA ILE A 16 -5.99 -0.30 -2.68
C ILE A 16 -5.03 0.13 -1.60
N TRP A 17 -4.68 -0.78 -0.68
CA TRP A 17 -3.66 -0.54 0.33
C TRP A 17 -2.70 -1.73 0.46
N PHE A 18 -1.49 -1.44 0.93
CA PHE A 18 -0.47 -2.44 1.24
C PHE A 18 0.53 -1.87 2.26
N THR A 19 1.38 -2.73 2.82
CA THR A 19 2.52 -2.30 3.63
C THR A 19 3.80 -2.26 2.81
N VAL A 20 4.68 -1.31 3.10
CA VAL A 20 6.03 -1.23 2.52
C VAL A 20 7.02 -0.90 3.62
N ASN A 21 8.14 -1.61 3.64
CA ASN A 21 9.19 -1.36 4.62
C ASN A 21 9.67 0.10 4.57
N ARG A 22 9.75 0.74 5.75
CA ARG A 22 10.12 2.16 5.91
C ARG A 22 11.45 2.49 5.26
N ASN A 23 12.38 1.53 5.20
CA ASN A 23 13.71 1.72 4.63
C ASN A 23 13.76 1.51 3.11
N ASN A 24 12.65 1.14 2.48
CA ASN A 24 12.58 0.95 1.03
C ASN A 24 12.17 2.24 0.31
N GLU A 25 12.98 3.29 0.48
CA GLU A 25 12.74 4.64 -0.04
C GLU A 25 12.47 4.64 -1.55
N SER A 26 13.18 3.79 -2.30
CA SER A 26 13.00 3.66 -3.75
C SER A 26 11.59 3.19 -4.14
N SER A 27 11.04 2.22 -3.41
CA SER A 27 9.70 1.70 -3.67
C SER A 27 8.65 2.70 -3.23
N ILE A 28 8.83 3.33 -2.07
CA ILE A 28 7.96 4.39 -1.56
C ILE A 28 7.81 5.50 -2.61
N ALA A 29 8.93 6.03 -3.13
CA ALA A 29 8.91 7.07 -4.16
C ALA A 29 8.19 6.64 -5.45
N VAL A 30 8.30 5.37 -5.85
CA VAL A 30 7.56 4.83 -7.01
C VAL A 30 6.05 4.81 -6.75
N TYR A 31 5.63 4.44 -5.54
CA TYR A 31 4.21 4.37 -5.17
C TYR A 31 3.59 5.75 -5.00
N GLU A 32 4.32 6.70 -4.41
CA GLU A 32 3.92 8.11 -4.34
C GLU A 32 3.66 8.69 -5.74
N LYS A 33 4.59 8.47 -6.68
CA LYS A 33 4.41 8.86 -8.09
C LYS A 33 3.21 8.18 -8.76
N LYS A 34 2.78 7.01 -8.28
CA LYS A 34 1.59 6.30 -8.76
C LYS A 34 0.30 6.72 -8.06
N GLY A 35 0.37 7.69 -7.15
CA GLY A 35 -0.78 8.27 -6.43
C GLY A 35 -1.14 7.55 -5.14
N PHE A 36 -0.24 6.72 -4.59
CA PHE A 36 -0.39 6.21 -3.24
C PHE A 36 0.13 7.23 -2.22
N ARG A 37 -0.46 7.23 -1.03
CA ARG A 37 -0.02 8.05 0.10
C ARG A 37 0.15 7.18 1.34
N THR A 38 1.12 7.51 2.18
CA THR A 38 1.22 6.89 3.51
C THR A 38 0.04 7.34 4.35
N VAL A 39 -0.73 6.39 4.87
CA VAL A 39 -1.89 6.64 5.75
C VAL A 39 -1.65 6.22 7.19
N ARG A 40 -0.63 5.39 7.43
CA ARG A 40 -0.25 4.93 8.77
C ARG A 40 1.16 4.39 8.79
N GLU A 41 1.72 4.33 9.99
CA GLU A 41 2.91 3.53 10.31
C GLU A 41 2.50 2.25 11.03
N GLN A 42 3.25 1.17 10.84
CA GLN A 42 2.99 -0.12 11.46
C GLN A 42 4.31 -0.79 11.82
N ILE A 43 4.47 -1.19 13.09
CA ILE A 43 5.50 -2.13 13.51
C ILE A 43 4.83 -3.49 13.68
N ALA A 44 5.21 -4.45 12.85
CA ALA A 44 4.68 -5.81 12.88
C ALA A 44 5.74 -6.77 13.46
N ASP A 45 5.36 -7.56 14.46
CA ASP A 45 6.17 -8.70 14.89
C ASP A 45 6.15 -9.78 13.79
N ILE A 46 7.33 -10.19 13.33
CA ILE A 46 7.49 -11.24 12.31
C ILE A 46 8.08 -12.54 12.88
N GLY A 47 8.15 -12.64 14.21
CA GLY A 47 8.68 -13.76 14.96
C GLY A 47 10.18 -13.67 15.23
N ASN A 48 10.67 -14.58 16.08
CA ASN A 48 12.09 -14.72 16.42
C ASN A 48 12.76 -13.45 16.97
N GLY A 49 11.99 -12.55 17.59
CA GLY A 49 12.51 -11.28 18.12
C GLY A 49 12.78 -10.22 17.06
N PHE A 50 12.30 -10.41 15.82
CA PHE A 50 12.38 -9.42 14.76
C PHE A 50 11.05 -8.70 14.58
N VAL A 51 11.14 -7.42 14.23
CA VAL A 51 10.01 -6.60 13.84
C VAL A 51 10.24 -6.01 12.45
N MET A 52 9.14 -5.81 11.73
CA MET A 52 9.12 -5.11 10.46
C MET A 52 8.46 -3.74 10.68
N ASP A 53 9.22 -2.68 10.46
CA ASP A 53 8.75 -1.30 10.52
C ASP A 53 8.33 -0.85 9.12
N ASP A 54 7.02 -0.78 8.91
CA ASP A 54 6.35 -0.56 7.63
C ASP A 54 5.53 0.73 7.62
N PHE A 55 5.37 1.30 6.44
CA PHE A 55 4.29 2.21 6.11
C PHE A 55 3.10 1.46 5.53
N ILE A 56 1.89 1.80 5.96
CA ILE A 56 0.67 1.47 5.22
C ILE A 56 0.46 2.57 4.18
N MET A 57 0.53 2.20 2.90
CA MET A 57 0.25 3.10 1.79
C MET A 57 -1.09 2.76 1.15
N GLU A 58 -1.88 3.79 0.83
CA GLU A 58 -3.20 3.66 0.22
C GLU A 58 -3.34 4.55 -1.01
N LYS A 59 -4.07 4.07 -2.01
CA LYS A 59 -4.59 4.86 -3.12
C LYS A 59 -6.09 4.67 -3.22
N GLU A 60 -6.83 5.78 -3.14
CA GLU A 60 -8.26 5.80 -3.43
C GLU A 60 -8.51 5.51 -4.91
N ILE A 61 -9.54 4.73 -5.18
CA ILE A 61 -10.01 4.47 -6.53
C ILE A 61 -11.35 5.20 -6.69
N PRO A 62 -11.47 6.14 -7.64
CA PRO A 62 -12.74 6.77 -7.94
C PRO A 62 -13.76 5.70 -8.34
N VAL A 63 -14.86 5.61 -7.59
CA VAL A 63 -16.02 4.84 -8.02
C VAL A 63 -16.64 5.59 -9.21
N PRO A 64 -16.98 4.91 -10.33
CA PRO A 64 -17.64 5.54 -11.47
C PRO A 64 -18.97 6.19 -11.12
#